data_AF-A0A366FVN0-F1
#
_entry.id   AF-A0A366FVN0-F1
#
_cell.length_a   1.000
_cell.length_b   1.000
_cell.length_c   1.000
_cell.angle_alpha   90.00
_cell.angle_beta   90.00
_cell.angle_gamma   90.00
#
_symmetry.space_group_name_H-M   'P 1'
#
loop_
_entity.id
_entity.type
_entity.pdbx_description
1 polymer ?
#
loop_
_entity_poly.entity_id
_entity_poly.type
_entity_poly.pdbx_seq_one_letter_code
_entity_poly.pdbx_strand_id
1 'polypeptide(L)'
;MSAPKSPSADARRDRSPAAREAARRKKAEREARVVGLLAAGLSVAEIARREGVTERGFRKSLRGLIARREPQAPARYAAVQANRLHEALRQSFDAMSGGDLAAVDRVVAIVRELDLHHGFAAPGRRRGGGDGERSVAVGALAERGYESAGARAATPEPPRVRRRSLSLRERTGREAAR
;
A
#
# COMPACT_ATOMS: atom_id res chain seq x y z
N MET A 1 -43.49 21.44 -58.79
CA MET A 1 -42.88 20.12 -58.53
C MET A 1 -42.06 20.23 -57.25
N SER A 2 -42.66 19.96 -56.08
CA SER A 2 -41.95 19.98 -54.79
C SER A 2 -41.50 18.56 -54.45
N ALA A 3 -40.20 18.36 -54.34
CA ALA A 3 -39.62 17.11 -53.86
C ALA A 3 -39.95 16.92 -52.37
N PRO A 4 -40.36 15.72 -51.93
CA PRO A 4 -40.50 15.44 -50.51
C PRO A 4 -39.12 15.39 -49.87
N LYS A 5 -38.92 16.24 -48.85
CA LYS A 5 -37.74 16.27 -47.99
C LYS A 5 -37.77 15.00 -47.12
N SER A 6 -36.92 14.03 -47.44
CA SER A 6 -36.76 12.82 -46.63
C SER A 6 -36.27 13.19 -45.22
N PRO A 7 -36.87 12.66 -44.14
CA PRO A 7 -36.43 12.95 -42.79
C PRO A 7 -35.15 12.16 -42.48
N SER A 8 -33.99 12.81 -42.56
CA SER A 8 -32.76 12.30 -41.91
C SER A 8 -32.70 12.88 -40.50
N ALA A 9 -33.44 12.26 -39.59
CA ALA A 9 -33.39 12.57 -38.18
C ALA A 9 -33.37 11.24 -37.41
N ASP A 10 -32.30 11.02 -36.65
CA ASP A 10 -32.10 9.91 -35.72
C ASP A 10 -32.04 8.50 -36.31
N ALA A 11 -30.86 8.12 -36.80
CA ALA A 11 -30.38 6.76 -36.60
C ALA A 11 -30.38 6.49 -35.08
N ARG A 12 -31.49 5.94 -34.57
CA ARG A 12 -31.70 5.63 -33.16
C ARG A 12 -30.47 4.87 -32.67
N ARG A 13 -29.68 5.49 -31.78
CA ARG A 13 -28.54 4.83 -31.12
C ARG A 13 -29.03 3.49 -30.60
N ASP A 14 -28.42 2.41 -31.06
CA ASP A 14 -28.73 1.08 -30.54
C ASP A 14 -28.48 1.09 -29.03
N ARG A 15 -29.56 0.93 -28.27
CA ARG A 15 -29.54 0.93 -26.79
C ARG A 15 -29.42 -0.48 -26.22
N SER A 16 -29.24 -1.49 -27.07
CA SER A 16 -29.11 -2.90 -26.67
C SER A 16 -27.97 -3.11 -25.67
N PRO A 17 -28.06 -4.10 -24.77
CA PRO A 17 -26.98 -4.47 -23.88
C PRO A 17 -25.68 -4.77 -24.63
N ALA A 18 -25.77 -5.50 -25.75
CA ALA A 18 -24.62 -5.83 -26.61
C ALA A 18 -23.93 -4.58 -27.17
N ALA A 19 -24.69 -3.58 -27.66
CA ALA A 19 -24.12 -2.32 -28.12
C ALA A 19 -23.40 -1.54 -26.99
N ARG A 20 -23.92 -1.60 -25.76
CA ARG A 20 -23.29 -1.00 -24.58
C ARG A 20 -21.99 -1.71 -24.20
N GLU A 21 -21.98 -3.03 -24.24
CA GLU A 21 -20.77 -3.84 -23.96
C GLU A 21 -19.69 -3.60 -25.01
N ALA A 22 -20.06 -3.60 -26.29
CA ALA A 22 -19.14 -3.26 -27.37
C ALA A 22 -18.57 -1.84 -27.21
N ALA A 23 -19.39 -0.86 -26.81
CA ALA A 23 -18.93 0.49 -26.54
C ALA A 23 -17.99 0.55 -25.32
N ARG A 24 -18.28 -0.19 -24.25
CA ARG A 24 -17.40 -0.29 -23.06
C ARG A 24 -16.06 -0.92 -23.41
N ARG A 25 -16.05 -1.99 -24.21
CA ARG A 25 -14.83 -2.67 -24.66
C ARG A 25 -13.98 -1.75 -25.54
N LYS A 26 -14.57 -1.11 -26.56
CA LYS A 26 -13.87 -0.13 -27.40
C LYS A 26 -13.27 1.02 -26.58
N LYS A 27 -14.00 1.48 -25.57
CA LYS A 27 -13.48 2.49 -24.63
C LYS A 27 -12.31 1.95 -23.82
N ALA A 28 -12.41 0.75 -23.24
CA ALA A 28 -11.34 0.16 -22.47
C ALA A 28 -10.07 -0.07 -23.30
N GLU A 29 -10.21 -0.56 -24.53
CA GLU A 29 -9.10 -0.72 -25.48
C GLU A 29 -8.42 0.61 -25.80
N ARG A 30 -9.21 1.67 -26.01
CA ARG A 30 -8.67 3.02 -26.20
C ARG A 30 -7.90 3.51 -24.96
N GLU A 31 -8.49 3.36 -23.78
CA GLU A 31 -7.86 3.74 -22.52
C GLU A 31 -6.55 2.96 -22.29
N ALA A 32 -6.51 1.67 -22.62
CA ALA A 32 -5.30 0.85 -22.53
C ALA A 32 -4.20 1.33 -23.49
N ARG A 33 -4.53 1.65 -24.74
CA ARG A 33 -3.57 2.22 -25.71
C ARG A 33 -2.99 3.54 -25.21
N VAL A 34 -3.83 4.44 -24.70
CA VAL A 34 -3.39 5.73 -24.15
C VAL A 34 -2.40 5.54 -23.00
N VAL A 35 -2.70 4.63 -22.07
CA VAL A 35 -1.81 4.34 -20.94
C VAL A 35 -0.48 3.74 -21.41
N GLY A 36 -0.51 2.84 -22.40
CA GLY A 36 0.72 2.29 -23.00
C GLY A 36 1.61 3.37 -23.63
N LEU A 37 1.03 4.33 -24.36
CA LEU A 37 1.78 5.43 -24.95
C LEU A 37 2.38 6.37 -23.88
N LEU A 38 1.66 6.63 -22.79
CA LEU A 38 2.18 7.41 -21.66
C LEU A 38 3.33 6.68 -20.97
N ALA A 39 3.22 5.36 -20.76
CA ALA A 39 4.28 4.55 -20.18
C ALA A 39 5.53 4.48 -21.07
N ALA A 40 5.35 4.57 -22.39
CA ALA A 40 6.44 4.70 -23.37
C ALA A 40 7.05 6.12 -23.43
N GLY A 41 6.58 7.07 -22.61
CA GLY A 41 7.15 8.41 -22.50
C GLY A 41 6.61 9.43 -23.49
N LEU A 42 5.56 9.12 -24.26
CA LEU A 42 4.97 10.11 -25.17
C LEU A 42 4.29 11.24 -24.40
N SER A 43 4.41 12.46 -24.91
CA SER A 43 3.78 13.62 -24.32
C SER A 43 2.26 13.59 -24.50
N VAL A 44 1.56 14.24 -23.57
CA VAL A 44 0.09 14.42 -23.60
C VAL A 44 -0.36 15.10 -24.91
N ALA A 45 0.42 16.06 -25.40
CA ALA A 45 0.14 16.76 -26.65
C ALA A 45 0.25 15.82 -27.88
N GLU A 46 1.29 14.98 -27.94
CA GLU A 46 1.47 14.01 -29.02
C GLU A 46 0.36 12.97 -29.06
N ILE A 47 -0.03 12.44 -27.90
CA ILE A 47 -1.10 11.45 -27.82
C ILE A 47 -2.44 12.10 -28.21
N ALA A 48 -2.70 13.33 -27.76
CA ALA A 48 -3.91 14.07 -28.13
C ALA A 48 -4.00 14.26 -29.66
N ARG A 49 -2.89 14.60 -30.32
CA ARG A 49 -2.82 14.69 -31.79
C ARG A 49 -3.12 13.34 -32.45
N ARG A 50 -2.50 12.24 -31.98
CA ARG A 50 -2.74 10.89 -32.51
C ARG A 50 -4.19 10.42 -32.35
N GLU A 51 -4.83 10.85 -31.26
CA GLU A 51 -6.21 10.51 -30.93
C GLU A 51 -7.25 11.49 -31.53
N GLY A 52 -6.80 12.50 -32.28
CA GLY A 52 -7.68 13.49 -32.92
C GLY A 52 -8.48 14.36 -31.94
N VAL A 53 -7.95 14.60 -30.74
CA VAL A 53 -8.60 15.39 -29.69
C VAL A 53 -7.77 16.59 -29.30
N THR A 54 -8.43 17.64 -28.79
CA THR A 54 -7.71 18.79 -28.23
C THR A 54 -6.94 18.37 -26.98
N GLU A 55 -5.76 18.95 -26.77
CA GLU A 55 -4.93 18.62 -25.61
C GLU A 55 -5.67 18.89 -24.28
N ARG A 56 -6.40 20.00 -24.20
CA ARG A 56 -7.23 20.33 -23.02
C ARG A 56 -8.30 19.27 -22.76
N GLY A 57 -9.00 18.81 -23.81
CA GLY A 57 -10.01 17.75 -23.72
C GLY A 57 -9.40 16.41 -23.34
N PHE A 58 -8.21 16.11 -23.85
CA PHE A 58 -7.46 14.92 -23.52
C PHE A 58 -7.01 14.93 -22.05
N ARG A 59 -6.43 16.03 -21.55
CA ARG A 59 -6.07 16.20 -20.13
C ARG A 59 -7.28 15.99 -19.21
N LYS A 60 -8.46 16.51 -19.56
CA LYS A 60 -9.70 16.27 -18.80
C LYS A 60 -10.08 14.79 -18.79
N SER A 61 -9.98 14.12 -19.94
CA SER A 61 -10.29 12.69 -20.07
C SER A 61 -9.29 11.83 -19.28
N LEU A 62 -8.00 12.19 -19.33
CA LEU A 62 -6.92 11.52 -18.61
C LEU A 62 -7.10 11.65 -17.10
N ARG A 63 -7.45 12.82 -16.58
CA ARG A 63 -7.80 12.97 -15.15
C ARG A 63 -8.93 12.04 -14.73
N GLY A 64 -9.98 11.94 -15.54
CA GLY A 64 -11.08 11.01 -15.27
C GLY A 64 -10.66 9.54 -15.35
N LEU A 65 -9.71 9.20 -16.23
CA LEU A 65 -9.14 7.85 -16.32
C LEU A 65 -8.30 7.52 -15.07
N ILE A 66 -7.44 8.45 -14.64
CA ILE A 66 -6.61 8.28 -13.45
C ILE A 66 -7.49 8.14 -12.20
N ALA A 67 -8.49 9.02 -12.03
CA ALA A 67 -9.41 8.96 -10.89
C ALA A 67 -10.16 7.62 -10.80
N ARG A 68 -10.56 7.03 -11.94
CA ARG A 68 -11.20 5.70 -11.98
C ARG A 68 -10.25 4.55 -11.60
N ARG A 69 -8.95 4.76 -11.78
CA ARG A 69 -7.90 3.78 -11.45
C ARG A 69 -7.25 4.06 -10.11
N GLU A 70 -7.63 5.13 -9.42
CA GLU A 70 -7.08 5.47 -8.12
C GLU A 70 -7.45 4.34 -7.14
N PRO A 71 -6.46 3.71 -6.48
CA PRO A 71 -6.73 2.66 -5.53
C PRO A 71 -7.63 3.17 -4.40
N GLN A 72 -8.64 2.39 -4.01
CA GLN A 72 -9.46 2.67 -2.82
C GLN A 72 -8.59 2.73 -1.57
N ALA A 73 -9.02 3.38 -0.49
CA ALA A 73 -8.18 3.70 0.68
C ALA A 73 -7.27 2.54 1.19
N PRO A 74 -7.74 1.29 1.33
CA PRO A 74 -6.86 0.16 1.69
C PRO A 74 -5.83 -0.19 0.61
N ALA A 75 -6.23 -0.15 -0.66
CA ALA A 75 -5.34 -0.41 -1.80
C ALA A 75 -4.34 0.75 -2.03
N ARG A 76 -4.69 1.98 -1.64
CA ARG A 76 -3.78 3.13 -1.67
C ARG A 76 -2.65 2.95 -0.67
N TYR A 77 -2.97 2.48 0.53
CA TYR A 77 -1.96 2.13 1.53
C TYR A 77 -1.02 1.03 1.02
N ALA A 78 -1.57 -0.06 0.47
CA ALA A 78 -0.76 -1.13 -0.11
C ALA A 78 0.16 -0.63 -1.24
N ALA A 79 -0.35 0.22 -2.14
CA ALA A 79 0.45 0.82 -3.20
C ALA A 79 1.58 1.72 -2.67
N VAL A 80 1.32 2.50 -1.62
CA VAL A 80 2.35 3.32 -0.96
C VAL A 80 3.42 2.44 -0.33
N GLN A 81 3.04 1.33 0.32
CA GLN A 81 4.01 0.41 0.92
C GLN A 81 4.85 -0.31 -0.14
N ALA A 82 4.23 -0.81 -1.22
CA ALA A 82 4.95 -1.38 -2.35
C ALA A 82 5.97 -0.39 -2.96
N ASN A 83 5.59 0.88 -3.12
CA ASN A 83 6.50 1.90 -3.62
C ASN A 83 7.70 2.15 -2.69
N ARG A 84 7.47 2.19 -1.37
CA ARG A 84 8.55 2.33 -0.38
C ARG A 84 9.51 1.15 -0.41
N LEU A 85 8.96 -0.06 -0.54
CA LEU A 85 9.75 -1.29 -0.66
C LEU A 85 10.56 -1.32 -1.95
N HIS A 86 10.00 -0.89 -3.08
CA HIS A 86 10.75 -0.77 -4.34
C HIS A 86 11.92 0.21 -4.23
N GLU A 87 11.75 1.33 -3.52
CA GLU A 87 12.83 2.29 -3.29
C GLU A 87 13.94 1.68 -2.40
N ALA A 88 13.54 1.01 -1.30
CA ALA A 88 14.49 0.30 -0.43
C ALA A 88 15.22 -0.83 -1.18
N LEU A 89 14.54 -1.51 -2.10
CA LEU A 89 15.11 -2.57 -2.94
C LEU A 89 16.20 -2.00 -3.85
N ARG A 90 15.94 -0.86 -4.50
CA ARG A 90 16.91 -0.17 -5.34
C ARG A 90 18.16 0.22 -4.54
N GLN A 91 17.97 0.85 -3.38
CA GLN A 91 19.09 1.23 -2.50
C GLN A 91 19.90 0.03 -2.01
N SER A 92 19.22 -1.09 -1.74
CA SER A 92 19.89 -2.33 -1.32
C SER A 92 20.69 -2.96 -2.46
N PHE A 93 20.20 -2.89 -3.71
CA PHE A 93 20.97 -3.29 -4.88
C PHE A 93 22.20 -2.42 -5.08
N ASP A 94 22.07 -1.10 -4.97
CA ASP A 94 23.21 -0.18 -5.09
C ASP A 94 24.29 -0.48 -4.02
N ALA A 95 23.88 -0.75 -2.77
CA ALA A 95 24.79 -1.14 -1.70
C ALA A 95 25.48 -2.50 -1.96
N MET A 96 24.73 -3.49 -2.47
CA MET A 96 25.27 -4.81 -2.83
C MET A 96 26.29 -4.69 -3.97
N SER A 97 26.01 -3.87 -4.99
CA SER A 97 26.96 -3.57 -6.06
C SER A 97 28.21 -2.85 -5.56
N GLY A 98 28.13 -2.14 -4.43
CA GLY A 98 29.26 -1.54 -3.72
C GLY A 98 30.07 -2.51 -2.84
N GLY A 99 29.71 -3.81 -2.79
CA GLY A 99 30.43 -4.83 -2.03
C GLY A 99 29.90 -5.09 -0.61
N ASP A 100 28.79 -4.46 -0.20
CA ASP A 100 28.15 -4.77 1.08
C ASP A 100 27.33 -6.07 0.97
N LEU A 101 27.92 -7.18 1.40
CA LEU A 101 27.24 -8.49 1.40
C LEU A 101 26.05 -8.54 2.37
N ALA A 102 26.00 -7.71 3.42
CA ALA A 102 24.84 -7.63 4.31
C ALA A 102 23.61 -7.01 3.61
N ALA A 103 23.80 -6.36 2.45
CA ALA A 103 22.70 -5.88 1.62
C ALA A 103 21.89 -7.02 0.99
N VAL A 104 22.48 -8.21 0.80
CA VAL A 104 21.78 -9.38 0.24
C VAL A 104 20.62 -9.80 1.14
N ASP A 105 20.84 -9.85 2.45
CA ASP A 105 19.79 -10.20 3.42
C ASP A 105 18.64 -9.20 3.41
N ARG A 106 18.96 -7.90 3.23
CA ARG A 106 17.96 -6.83 3.09
C ARG A 106 17.14 -6.99 1.82
N VAL A 107 17.78 -7.29 0.68
CA VAL A 107 17.08 -7.58 -0.59
C VAL A 107 16.11 -8.75 -0.42
N VAL A 108 16.55 -9.86 0.17
CA VAL A 108 15.70 -11.05 0.40
C VAL A 108 14.50 -10.72 1.31
N ALA A 109 14.73 -9.95 2.37
CA ALA A 109 13.66 -9.51 3.27
C ALA A 109 12.63 -8.61 2.56
N ILE A 110 13.09 -7.66 1.74
CA ILE A 110 12.23 -6.73 1.00
C ILE A 110 11.38 -7.46 -0.05
N VAL A 111 11.97 -8.42 -0.78
CA VAL A 111 11.22 -9.22 -1.78
C VAL A 111 10.11 -10.04 -1.13
N ARG A 112 10.35 -10.62 0.05
CA ARG A 112 9.32 -11.35 0.80
C ARG A 112 8.14 -10.45 1.19
N GLU A 113 8.41 -9.23 1.62
CA GLU A 113 7.36 -8.26 1.97
C GLU A 113 6.59 -7.78 0.73
N LEU A 114 7.27 -7.62 -0.41
CA LEU A 114 6.61 -7.34 -1.70
C LEU A 114 5.68 -8.50 -2.11
N ASP A 115 6.11 -9.75 -1.99
CA ASP A 115 5.27 -10.92 -2.30
C ASP A 115 4.03 -11.01 -1.39
N LEU A 116 4.15 -10.59 -0.13
CA LEU A 116 3.02 -10.46 0.79
C LEU A 116 2.04 -9.37 0.33
N HIS A 117 2.54 -8.22 -0.11
CA HIS A 117 1.70 -7.13 -0.63
C HIS A 117 1.02 -7.45 -1.96
N HIS A 118 1.65 -8.26 -2.81
CA HIS A 118 1.08 -8.71 -4.07
C HIS A 118 0.16 -9.93 -3.93
N GLY A 119 0.09 -10.55 -2.75
CA GLY A 119 -0.71 -11.74 -2.49
C GLY A 119 -0.13 -13.01 -3.12
N PHE A 120 1.16 -13.01 -3.49
CA PHE A 120 1.88 -14.20 -3.98
C PHE A 120 2.41 -15.07 -2.85
N ALA A 121 2.44 -14.56 -1.62
CA ALA A 121 2.77 -15.37 -0.45
C ALA A 121 1.72 -16.49 -0.28
N ALA A 122 2.11 -17.72 -0.59
CA ALA A 122 1.32 -18.91 -0.29
C ALA A 122 0.95 -18.91 1.21
N PRO A 123 -0.21 -19.47 1.63
CA PRO A 123 -0.51 -19.71 3.04
C PRO A 123 0.41 -20.82 3.59
N GLY A 124 1.69 -20.52 3.71
CA GLY A 124 2.73 -21.41 4.19
C GLY A 124 2.88 -21.26 5.70
N ARG A 125 2.13 -22.09 6.42
CA ARG A 125 2.28 -22.39 7.85
C ARG A 125 2.33 -21.16 8.75
N ARG A 126 1.15 -20.78 9.26
CA ARG A 126 1.08 -20.33 10.66
C ARG A 126 1.84 -21.38 11.47
N ARG A 127 3.03 -21.01 11.94
CA ARG A 127 3.76 -21.76 12.97
C ARG A 127 2.81 -21.74 14.16
N GLY A 128 2.10 -22.84 14.35
CA GLY A 128 1.12 -23.01 15.40
C GLY A 128 1.81 -22.83 16.74
N GLY A 129 1.59 -21.67 17.34
CA GLY A 129 1.66 -21.51 18.78
C GLY A 129 0.43 -22.19 19.35
N GLY A 130 0.64 -23.29 20.04
CA GLY A 130 -0.30 -23.95 20.94
C GLY A 130 0.54 -24.52 22.08
N ASP A 131 0.35 -23.95 23.26
CA ASP A 131 1.13 -24.13 24.48
C ASP A 131 1.17 -25.56 25.04
N GLY A 132 2.22 -25.87 25.79
CA GLY A 132 2.16 -26.91 26.83
C GLY A 132 3.41 -27.80 26.96
N GLU A 133 4.11 -27.62 28.08
CA GLU A 133 4.93 -28.65 28.77
C GLU A 133 6.42 -28.84 28.36
N ARG A 134 7.25 -28.01 29.01
CA ARG A 134 8.44 -28.33 29.83
C ARG A 134 9.38 -29.51 29.45
N SER A 135 10.66 -29.16 29.55
CA SER A 135 11.84 -30.01 29.89
C SER A 135 12.44 -30.78 28.69
N VAL A 136 13.73 -30.78 28.39
CA VAL A 136 14.97 -30.57 29.16
C VAL A 136 16.11 -30.28 28.16
N ALA A 137 17.11 -29.47 28.53
CA ALA A 137 18.49 -29.40 28.00
C ALA A 137 18.67 -29.20 26.47
N VAL A 138 19.38 -28.20 25.96
CA VAL A 138 20.85 -28.07 26.03
C VAL A 138 21.19 -26.61 25.75
N GLY A 139 21.86 -25.97 26.71
CA GLY A 139 22.32 -24.60 26.60
C GLY A 139 23.17 -24.21 27.80
N ALA A 140 24.19 -25.01 28.14
CA ALA A 140 25.23 -24.65 29.10
C ALA A 140 26.47 -25.54 28.94
N LEU A 141 27.28 -25.25 27.91
CA LEU A 141 28.70 -25.62 27.89
C LEU A 141 29.49 -24.44 27.32
N ALA A 142 29.56 -23.36 28.09
CA ALA A 142 30.65 -22.41 28.02
C ALA A 142 30.67 -21.64 29.35
N GLU A 143 31.84 -21.62 29.98
CA GLU A 143 32.22 -20.73 31.08
C GLU A 143 31.64 -21.02 32.47
N ARG A 144 32.20 -22.05 33.12
CA ARG A 144 32.28 -22.07 34.59
C ARG A 144 33.59 -22.67 35.09
N GLY A 145 34.56 -21.79 35.24
CA GLY A 145 35.75 -22.02 36.06
C GLY A 145 36.34 -20.66 36.40
N TYR A 146 35.97 -20.11 37.55
CA TYR A 146 36.84 -19.42 38.52
C TYR A 146 35.96 -18.80 39.63
N GLU A 147 36.23 -19.28 40.86
CA GLU A 147 36.09 -18.61 42.16
C GLU A 147 34.70 -18.14 42.62
N SER A 148 34.00 -18.82 43.53
CA SER A 148 34.27 -18.98 44.98
C SER A 148 34.42 -17.66 45.76
N ALA A 149 33.33 -17.19 46.38
CA ALA A 149 33.23 -16.88 47.82
C ALA A 149 31.99 -16.01 48.12
N GLY A 150 31.29 -16.32 49.21
CA GLY A 150 30.45 -15.34 49.92
C GLY A 150 28.94 -15.52 49.78
N ALA A 151 28.39 -16.54 50.42
CA ALA A 151 26.98 -16.58 50.78
C ALA A 151 26.69 -15.67 51.99
N ARG A 152 25.55 -14.96 51.95
CA ARG A 152 24.62 -14.52 53.04
C ARG A 152 23.96 -13.19 52.59
N ALA A 153 22.68 -12.92 52.74
CA ALA A 153 21.50 -13.65 53.19
C ALA A 153 20.26 -12.83 52.75
N ALA A 154 19.08 -13.44 52.86
CA ALA A 154 17.78 -13.02 52.35
C ALA A 154 17.15 -11.73 52.97
N THR A 155 16.43 -10.97 52.11
CA THR A 155 15.12 -10.24 52.29
C THR A 155 14.97 -9.15 53.39
N PRO A 156 13.96 -8.23 53.37
CA PRO A 156 12.74 -8.11 52.54
C PRO A 156 12.39 -6.70 51.96
N GLU A 157 11.35 -6.65 51.11
CA GLU A 157 10.64 -5.46 50.58
C GLU A 157 10.04 -4.54 51.67
N PRO A 158 9.87 -3.24 51.36
CA PRO A 158 8.80 -2.40 51.95
C PRO A 158 8.02 -1.59 50.86
N PRO A 159 6.95 -0.82 51.19
CA PRO A 159 5.58 -1.19 50.86
C PRO A 159 4.90 -0.28 49.81
N ARG A 160 3.85 -0.82 49.16
CA ARG A 160 2.99 -0.12 48.20
C ARG A 160 2.20 1.02 48.86
N VAL A 161 2.39 2.26 48.39
CA VAL A 161 1.55 3.40 48.75
C VAL A 161 0.42 3.56 47.72
N ARG A 162 -0.81 3.23 48.15
CA ARG A 162 -2.06 3.66 47.53
C ARG A 162 -2.17 5.19 47.63
N ARG A 163 -2.39 5.91 46.54
CA ARG A 163 -3.08 7.21 46.60
C ARG A 163 -4.29 7.24 45.69
N ARG A 164 -5.39 7.57 46.35
CA ARG A 164 -6.77 7.70 45.88
C ARG A 164 -6.89 8.75 44.78
N SER A 165 -7.80 8.45 43.87
CA SER A 165 -8.51 9.37 43.00
C SER A 165 -9.15 10.53 43.79
N LEU A 166 -9.04 11.74 43.27
CA LEU A 166 -9.93 12.85 43.58
C LEU A 166 -10.46 13.45 42.27
N SER A 167 -11.78 13.38 42.14
CA SER A 167 -12.62 14.06 41.17
C SER A 167 -12.97 15.46 41.66
N LEU A 168 -12.81 16.48 40.81
CA LEU A 168 -13.50 17.79 40.85
C LEU A 168 -13.51 18.26 39.38
N ARG A 169 -14.62 18.37 38.62
CA ARG A 169 -15.84 19.16 38.88
C ARG A 169 -15.55 20.38 39.76
N GLU A 170 -15.09 21.45 39.12
CA GLU A 170 -15.43 22.86 39.37
C GLU A 170 -14.47 23.77 38.59
N ARG A 171 -14.78 24.01 37.32
CA ARG A 171 -14.33 25.21 36.59
C ARG A 171 -15.45 25.68 35.67
N THR A 172 -16.56 26.05 36.27
CA THR A 172 -17.54 26.96 35.67
C THR A 172 -17.16 28.40 35.99
N GLY A 173 -17.09 29.24 34.96
CA GLY A 173 -17.50 30.64 35.05
C GLY A 173 -16.46 31.66 35.54
N ARG A 174 -15.73 32.27 34.60
CA ARG A 174 -15.38 33.71 34.60
C ARG A 174 -14.58 34.04 33.34
N GLU A 175 -15.27 34.46 32.28
CA GLU A 175 -14.74 35.41 31.30
C GLU A 175 -15.92 35.99 30.52
N ALA A 176 -16.67 36.84 31.22
CA ALA A 176 -17.48 37.88 30.63
C ALA A 176 -17.02 39.20 31.25
N ALA A 177 -16.92 40.24 30.41
CA ALA A 177 -16.52 41.62 30.69
C ALA A 177 -15.00 41.90 30.72
N ARG A 178 -14.47 42.28 29.55
CA ARG A 178 -13.91 43.63 29.31
C ARG A 178 -13.80 43.91 27.82
#